data_AF-A0A7J9S7W2-F1
#
_entry.id   AF-A0A7J9S7W2-F1
#
_cell.length_a   1.000
_cell.length_b   1.000
_cell.length_c   1.000
_cell.angle_alpha   90.00
_cell.angle_beta   90.00
_cell.angle_gamma   90.00
#
_symmetry.space_group_name_H-M   'P 1'
#
loop_
_entity.id
_entity.type
_entity.pdbx_description
1 polymer ?
#
loop_
_entity_poly.entity_id
_entity_poly.type
_entity_poly.pdbx_seq_one_letter_code
_entity_poly.pdbx_strand_id
1 'polypeptide(L)'
;MGDTITLGLIENVDRRTARYILHKVEDMNAVSPDILKKATEPKKQYRKTLSLSDIEKKIVEKHGKATSLLMNCYIVMNREGLINEN
;
A
#
# COMPACT_ATOMS: atom_id res chain seq x y z
N MET A 1 4.91 7.47 22.50
CA MET A 1 4.64 8.08 21.19
C MET A 1 4.44 6.91 20.23
N GLY A 2 3.25 6.74 19.66
CA GLY A 2 2.97 5.56 18.81
C GLY A 2 3.72 5.64 17.50
N ASP A 3 4.17 4.49 16.98
CA ASP A 3 4.86 4.45 15.69
C ASP A 3 3.88 4.85 14.58
N THR A 4 4.36 5.68 13.66
CA THR A 4 3.58 6.13 12.51
C THR A 4 4.35 5.88 11.23
N ILE A 5 3.62 5.58 10.15
CA ILE A 5 4.16 5.59 8.80
C ILE A 5 3.50 6.71 8.01
N THR A 6 4.29 7.38 7.18
CA THR A 6 3.77 8.33 6.19
C THR A 6 4.01 7.80 4.79
N LEU A 7 2.93 7.63 4.05
CA LEU A 7 2.87 7.00 2.74
C LEU A 7 2.57 8.04 1.67
N GLY A 8 3.20 7.90 0.50
CA GLY A 8 2.83 8.64 -0.70
C GLY A 8 2.00 7.75 -1.60
N LEU A 9 0.75 8.12 -1.83
CA LEU A 9 -0.19 7.33 -2.62
C LEU A 9 -0.50 8.00 -3.96
N ILE A 10 -0.76 7.17 -4.98
CA ILE A 10 -1.18 7.60 -6.33
C ILE A 10 -2.67 7.98 -6.38
N GLU A 11 -3.46 7.58 -5.39
CA GLU A 11 -4.89 7.89 -5.28
C GLU A 11 -5.26 8.43 -3.89
N ASN A 12 -6.31 9.26 -3.85
CA ASN A 12 -6.82 9.81 -2.60
C ASN A 12 -7.76 8.81 -1.93
N VAL A 13 -7.19 7.98 -1.04
CA VAL A 13 -7.97 7.05 -0.21
C VAL A 13 -8.14 7.60 1.21
N ASP A 14 -9.23 7.25 1.87
CA ASP A 14 -9.40 7.56 3.29
C ASP A 14 -8.47 6.69 4.17
N ARG A 15 -8.44 6.98 5.49
CA ARG A 15 -7.59 6.24 6.44
C ARG A 15 -8.01 4.77 6.59
N ARG A 16 -9.30 4.46 6.47
CA ARG A 16 -9.83 3.10 6.61
C ARG A 16 -9.37 2.25 5.43
N THR A 17 -9.51 2.78 4.22
CA THR A 17 -9.06 2.15 2.97
C THR A 17 -7.53 2.01 2.94
N ALA A 18 -6.78 3.03 3.36
CA ALA A 18 -5.32 2.91 3.46
C ALA A 18 -4.89 1.78 4.42
N ARG A 19 -5.57 1.64 5.56
CA ARG A 19 -5.31 0.54 6.51
C ARG A 19 -5.71 -0.83 5.93
N TYR A 20 -6.85 -0.91 5.25
CA TYR A 20 -7.26 -2.13 4.55
C TYR A 20 -6.18 -2.57 3.55
N ILE A 21 -5.70 -1.64 2.72
CA ILE A 21 -4.63 -1.92 1.74
C ILE A 21 -3.35 -2.37 2.45
N LEU A 22 -2.96 -1.74 3.57
CA LEU A 22 -1.77 -2.14 4.33
C LEU A 22 -1.86 -3.60 4.77
N HIS A 23 -3.02 -4.05 5.27
CA HIS A 23 -3.21 -5.46 5.62
C HIS A 23 -3.14 -6.39 4.41
N LYS A 24 -3.68 -5.97 3.26
CA LYS A 24 -3.60 -6.79 2.04
C LYS A 24 -2.19 -6.91 1.47
N VAL A 25 -1.34 -5.92 1.70
CA VAL A 25 0.08 -5.97 1.30
C VAL A 25 0.84 -7.09 2.01
N GLU A 26 0.43 -7.50 3.21
CA GLU A 26 1.08 -8.58 3.95
C GLU A 26 1.14 -9.89 3.15
N ASP A 27 0.08 -10.16 2.37
CA ASP A 27 -0.11 -11.38 1.58
C ASP A 27 0.19 -11.18 0.08
N MET A 28 0.71 -9.99 -0.31
CA MET A 28 1.05 -9.75 -1.71
C MET A 28 2.27 -10.59 -2.12
N ASN A 29 2.05 -11.41 -3.14
CA ASN A 29 3.10 -12.18 -3.81
C ASN A 29 3.71 -11.36 -4.97
N ALA A 30 4.12 -12.04 -6.05
CA ALA A 30 4.76 -11.41 -7.19
C ALA A 30 3.89 -10.30 -7.81
N VAL A 31 4.52 -9.14 -8.05
CA VAL A 31 3.92 -8.01 -8.78
C VAL A 31 4.49 -8.02 -10.20
N SER A 32 3.62 -7.94 -11.22
CA SER A 32 4.08 -7.92 -12.61
C SER A 32 4.78 -6.59 -12.96
N PRO A 33 5.69 -6.58 -13.95
CA PRO A 33 6.34 -5.35 -14.40
C PRO A 33 5.37 -4.24 -14.84
N ASP A 34 4.23 -4.60 -15.44
CA ASP A 34 3.19 -3.63 -15.85
C ASP A 34 2.59 -2.90 -14.64
N ILE A 35 2.28 -3.64 -13.57
CA ILE A 35 1.76 -3.05 -12.33
C ILE A 35 2.80 -2.17 -11.65
N LEU A 36 4.07 -2.60 -11.62
CA LEU A 36 5.16 -1.78 -11.07
C LEU A 36 5.31 -0.46 -11.83
N LYS A 37 5.26 -0.50 -13.16
CA LYS A 37 5.29 0.71 -14.00
C LYS A 37 4.13 1.64 -13.64
N LYS A 38 2.90 1.13 -13.65
CA LYS A 38 1.69 1.89 -13.31
C LYS A 38 1.69 2.44 -11.88
N ALA A 39 2.36 1.79 -10.93
CA ALA A 39 2.47 2.24 -9.54
C ALA A 39 3.63 3.24 -9.29
N THR A 40 4.62 3.29 -10.20
CA THR A 40 5.83 4.12 -10.03
C THR A 40 5.77 5.44 -10.78
N GLU A 41 5.25 5.45 -12.00
CA GLU A 41 5.18 6.61 -12.89
C GLU A 41 4.30 7.77 -12.38
N PRO A 42 3.09 7.52 -11.81
CA PRO A 42 2.25 8.61 -11.36
C PRO A 42 2.84 9.36 -10.16
N LYS A 43 2.53 10.65 -10.06
CA LYS A 43 2.91 11.48 -8.92
C LYS A 43 2.19 10.99 -7.66
N LYS A 44 2.96 10.59 -6.64
CA LYS A 44 2.47 10.10 -5.33
C LYS A 44 2.07 11.25 -4.40
N GLN A 45 1.16 12.11 -4.86
CA GLN A 45 0.84 13.38 -4.22
C GLN A 45 -0.08 13.26 -2.99
N TYR A 46 -0.74 12.11 -2.82
CA TYR A 46 -1.67 11.91 -1.71
C TYR A 46 -0.92 11.36 -0.50
N ARG A 47 -0.50 12.27 0.39
CA ARG A 47 0.18 11.91 1.63
C ARG A 47 -0.83 11.34 2.63
N LYS A 48 -0.55 10.15 3.17
CA LYS A 48 -1.35 9.52 4.22
C LYS A 48 -0.48 9.10 5.39
N THR A 49 -0.81 9.56 6.59
CA THR A 49 -0.13 9.13 7.81
C THR A 49 -1.04 8.20 8.61
N LEU A 50 -0.51 7.03 8.97
CA LEU A 50 -1.20 6.02 9.77
C LEU A 50 -0.43 5.80 11.07
N SER A 51 -1.14 5.79 12.19
CA SER A 51 -0.65 5.21 13.44
C SER A 51 -0.73 3.69 13.33
N LEU A 52 0.35 3.01 13.72
CA LEU A 52 0.48 1.56 13.60
C LEU A 52 0.19 0.88 14.93
N SER A 53 -0.69 -0.12 14.89
CA SER A 53 -0.78 -1.19 15.88
C SER A 53 0.44 -2.11 15.78
N ASP A 54 0.66 -2.94 16.79
CA ASP A 54 1.82 -3.86 16.80
C ASP A 54 1.78 -4.88 15.66
N ILE A 55 0.60 -5.23 15.14
CA ILE A 55 0.46 -6.09 13.95
C ILE A 55 0.90 -5.32 12.70
N GLU A 56 0.43 -4.08 12.51
CA GLU A 56 0.77 -3.28 11.35
C GLU A 56 2.27 -2.91 11.31
N LYS A 57 2.92 -2.78 12.47
CA LYS A 57 4.38 -2.60 12.55
C LYS A 57 5.12 -3.76 11.90
N LYS A 58 4.72 -5.00 12.17
CA LYS A 58 5.33 -6.19 11.57
C LYS A 58 5.19 -6.21 10.06
N ILE A 59 4.05 -5.76 9.53
CA ILE A 59 3.84 -5.63 8.06
C ILE A 59 4.82 -4.61 7.48
N VAL A 60 4.93 -3.44 8.12
CA VAL A 60 5.87 -2.40 7.68
C VAL A 60 7.33 -2.86 7.80
N GLU A 61 7.71 -3.57 8.85
CA GLU A 61 9.06 -4.11 9.04
C GLU A 61 9.41 -5.17 8.00
N LYS A 62 8.47 -6.07 7.68
CA LYS A 62 8.62 -7.12 6.66
C LYS A 62 8.98 -6.55 5.29
N HIS A 63 8.34 -5.45 4.89
CA HIS A 63 8.50 -4.85 3.56
C HIS A 63 9.40 -3.60 3.55
N GLY A 64 9.67 -3.01 4.71
CA GLY A 64 10.46 -1.80 4.89
C GLY A 64 10.02 -0.65 3.98
N LYS A 65 11.00 -0.09 3.24
CA LYS A 65 10.79 1.03 2.31
C LYS A 65 9.86 0.68 1.14
N ALA A 66 9.70 -0.61 0.82
CA ALA A 66 8.84 -1.04 -0.27
C ALA A 66 7.34 -0.95 0.07
N THR A 67 6.97 -0.82 1.36
CA THR A 67 5.57 -0.76 1.80
C THR A 67 4.75 0.25 1.00
N SER A 68 5.25 1.48 0.84
CA SER A 68 4.53 2.51 0.08
C SER A 68 4.38 2.15 -1.40
N LEU A 69 5.35 1.45 -2.00
CA LEU A 69 5.25 1.00 -3.39
C LEU A 69 4.23 -0.15 -3.51
N LEU A 70 4.27 -1.13 -2.61
CA LEU A 70 3.34 -2.26 -2.61
C LEU A 70 1.89 -1.82 -2.42
N MET A 71 1.65 -0.83 -1.55
CA MET A 71 0.31 -0.23 -1.42
C MET A 71 -0.15 0.42 -2.73
N ASN A 72 0.74 1.11 -3.45
CA ASN A 72 0.41 1.67 -4.76
C ASN A 72 0.19 0.56 -5.82
N CYS A 73 0.93 -0.55 -5.75
CA CYS A 73 0.70 -1.71 -6.60
C CYS A 73 -0.68 -2.32 -6.35
N TYR A 74 -1.08 -2.46 -5.08
CA TYR A 74 -2.42 -2.92 -4.72
C TYR A 74 -3.51 -2.00 -5.27
N ILE A 75 -3.34 -0.67 -5.15
CA ILE A 75 -4.28 0.32 -5.72
C ILE A 75 -4.45 0.09 -7.23
N VAL A 76 -3.35 -0.07 -7.97
CA VAL A 76 -3.41 -0.38 -9.41
C VAL A 76 -4.11 -1.71 -9.65
N MET A 77 -3.71 -2.78 -8.97
CA MET A 77 -4.31 -4.11 -9.15
C MET A 77 -5.82 -4.10 -8.89
N ASN A 78 -6.27 -3.38 -7.86
CA ASN A 78 -7.68 -3.23 -7.53
C ASN A 78 -8.44 -2.50 -8.64
N ARG A 79 -7.87 -1.40 -9.16
CA ARG A 79 -8.46 -0.61 -10.25
C ARG A 79 -8.61 -1.42 -11.54
N GLU A 80 -7.64 -2.31 -11.82
CA GLU A 80 -7.60 -3.14 -13.02
C GLU A 80 -8.40 -4.45 -12.85
N GLY A 81 -9.07 -4.65 -11.70
CA GLY A 81 -9.88 -5.85 -11.44
C GLY A 81 -9.07 -7.14 -11.26
N LEU A 82 -7.80 -7.04 -10.86
CA LEU A 82 -6.88 -8.18 -10.68
C LEU A 82 -6.92 -8.78 -9.28
N ILE A 83 -7.84 -8.30 -8.44
CA ILE A 83 -8.03 -8.77 -7.07
C ILE A 83 -9.35 -9.51 -7.01
N ASN A 84 -9.25 -10.83 -6.91
CA ASN A 84 -10.42 -11.67 -6.63
C ASN A 84 -10.63 -11.65 -5.11
N GLU A 85 -11.62 -10.88 -4.66
CA GLU A 85 -12.11 -10.98 -3.28
C GLU A 85 -12.99 -12.24 -3.20
N ASN A 86 -12.43 -13.32 -2.62
CA ASN A 86 -13.20 -14.50 -2.21
C ASN A 86 -14.04 -14.19 -0.97
#